data_AF-A0A078FVV6-F1
#
_entry.id   AF-A0A078FVV6-F1
#
_cell.length_a   1.000
_cell.length_b   1.000
_cell.length_c   1.000
_cell.angle_alpha   90.00
_cell.angle_beta   90.00
_cell.angle_gamma   90.00
#
_symmetry.space_group_name_H-M   'P 1'
#
loop_
_entity.id
_entity.type
_entity.pdbx_description
1 polymer ?
#
loop_
_entity_poly.entity_id
_entity_poly.type
_entity_poly.pdbx_seq_one_letter_code
_entity_poly.pdbx_strand_id
1 'polypeptide(L)'
;MWKELFETEDEDVTVPDVLRMLEQPSLPEWKRLPLALIALVDGLLVCGHKLLRVTPAYVEMLEDTRSFLQYPWGREAFVSTLSRLTPPQPSDPSKMDKSLSVMRLRLKQQSTACYGFPLAL
;
A
#
# COMPACT_ATOMS: atom_id res chain seq x y z
N MET A 1 14.48 12.20 1.95
CA MET A 1 14.24 11.40 0.72
C MET A 1 13.20 11.97 -0.27
N TRP A 2 11.97 12.33 0.14
CA TRP A 2 10.85 12.64 -0.79
C TRP A 2 11.19 13.64 -1.91
N LYS A 3 11.62 14.84 -1.54
CA LYS A 3 11.99 15.92 -2.47
C LYS A 3 13.09 15.48 -3.45
N GLU A 4 14.05 14.70 -2.99
CA GLU A 4 15.14 14.20 -3.85
C GLU A 4 14.61 13.22 -4.87
N LEU A 5 13.67 12.37 -4.48
CA LEU A 5 13.09 11.34 -5.34
C LEU A 5 12.15 11.93 -6.39
N PHE A 6 11.22 12.78 -5.96
CA PHE A 6 10.12 13.30 -6.80
C PHE A 6 10.29 14.73 -7.30
N GLU A 7 11.31 15.45 -6.83
CA GLU A 7 11.57 16.86 -7.22
C GLU A 7 10.40 17.81 -6.89
N THR A 8 9.57 17.41 -5.93
CA THR A 8 8.40 18.18 -5.46
C THR A 8 8.24 18.03 -3.95
N GLU A 9 7.57 19.00 -3.33
CA GLU A 9 7.09 18.92 -1.93
C GLU A 9 5.65 18.40 -1.87
N ASP A 10 5.01 18.17 -3.03
CA ASP A 10 3.65 17.66 -3.10
C ASP A 10 3.59 16.17 -2.72
N GLU A 11 2.76 15.84 -1.72
CA GLU A 11 2.53 14.48 -1.21
C GLU A 11 1.40 13.74 -1.94
N ASP A 12 0.84 14.31 -3.02
CA ASP A 12 -0.20 13.69 -3.84
C ASP A 12 0.35 12.78 -4.96
N VAL A 13 1.66 12.47 -4.97
CA VAL A 13 2.28 11.54 -5.94
C VAL A 13 1.63 10.15 -5.88
N THR A 14 1.32 9.57 -7.04
CA THR A 14 0.69 8.25 -7.16
C THR A 14 1.62 7.21 -7.79
N VAL A 15 1.32 5.92 -7.57
CA VAL A 15 2.06 4.80 -8.21
C VAL A 15 2.07 4.93 -9.74
N PRO A 16 0.97 5.30 -10.44
CA PRO A 16 1.03 5.63 -11.87
C PRO A 16 2.05 6.73 -12.23
N ASP A 17 2.22 7.76 -11.40
CA ASP A 17 3.25 8.77 -11.62
C ASP A 17 4.65 8.18 -11.49
N VAL A 18 4.88 7.35 -10.47
CA VAL A 18 6.14 6.61 -10.26
C VAL A 18 6.47 5.72 -11.46
N LEU A 19 5.50 5.00 -12.01
CA LEU A 19 5.70 4.17 -13.20
C LEU A 19 6.08 5.01 -14.42
N ARG A 20 5.43 6.16 -14.62
CA ARG A 20 5.78 7.11 -15.68
C ARG A 20 7.18 7.68 -15.53
N MET A 21 7.65 7.89 -14.30
CA MET A 21 9.03 8.30 -14.02
C MET A 21 10.02 7.18 -14.38
N LEU A 22 9.72 5.93 -14.03
CA LEU A 22 10.55 4.76 -14.34
C LEU A 22 10.69 4.50 -15.86
N GLU A 23 9.68 4.88 -16.65
CA GLU A 23 9.72 4.82 -18.11
C GLU A 23 10.68 5.85 -18.73
N GLN A 24 11.03 6.93 -18.01
CA GLN A 24 11.92 7.97 -18.56
C GLN A 24 13.36 7.44 -18.72
N PRO A 25 13.92 7.44 -19.94
CA PRO A 25 15.29 6.99 -20.16
C PRO A 25 16.32 7.84 -19.41
N SER A 26 16.03 9.15 -19.28
CA SER A 26 16.87 10.12 -18.58
C SER A 26 16.76 10.08 -17.05
N LEU A 27 15.95 9.17 -16.49
CA LEU A 27 15.83 9.03 -15.04
C LEU A 27 17.19 8.68 -14.43
N PRO A 28 17.70 9.47 -13.44
CA PRO A 28 18.94 9.18 -12.77
C PRO A 28 18.99 7.76 -12.21
N GLU A 29 20.11 7.07 -12.41
CA GLU A 29 20.25 5.65 -12.09
C GLU A 29 19.93 5.34 -10.61
N TRP A 30 20.38 6.21 -9.70
CA TRP A 30 20.16 6.05 -8.26
C TRP A 30 18.67 6.08 -7.87
N LYS A 31 17.80 6.74 -8.66
CA LYS A 31 16.34 6.81 -8.39
C LYS A 31 15.60 5.54 -8.80
N ARG A 32 16.16 4.75 -9.74
CA ARG A 32 15.45 3.62 -10.36
C ARG A 32 15.03 2.56 -9.36
N LEU A 33 15.96 2.12 -8.50
CA LEU A 33 15.67 1.10 -7.50
C LEU A 33 14.66 1.59 -6.43
N PRO A 34 14.85 2.76 -5.79
CA PRO A 34 13.87 3.30 -4.84
C PRO A 34 12.46 3.45 -5.43
N LEU A 35 12.33 4.01 -6.63
CA LEU A 35 11.03 4.15 -7.31
C LEU A 35 10.38 2.79 -7.58
N ALA A 36 11.16 1.80 -8.04
CA ALA A 36 10.65 0.45 -8.29
C ALA A 36 10.17 -0.24 -7.00
N LEU A 37 10.89 -0.06 -5.89
CA LEU A 37 10.51 -0.60 -4.58
C LEU A 37 9.19 0.02 -4.08
N ILE A 38 9.01 1.34 -4.23
CA ILE A 38 7.76 2.01 -3.88
C ILE A 38 6.60 1.54 -4.75
N ALA A 39 6.81 1.43 -6.07
CA ALA A 39 5.79 0.92 -6.97
C ALA A 39 5.35 -0.50 -6.59
N LEU A 40 6.26 -1.36 -6.14
CA LEU A 40 5.94 -2.69 -5.63
C LEU A 40 5.18 -2.64 -4.29
N VAL A 41 5.63 -1.83 -3.33
CA VAL A 41 5.01 -1.80 -2.00
C VAL A 41 3.63 -1.14 -2.04
N ASP A 42 3.53 0.09 -2.53
CA ASP A 42 2.27 0.85 -2.56
C ASP A 42 1.34 0.38 -3.68
N GLY A 43 1.89 -0.13 -4.79
CA GLY A 43 1.09 -0.61 -5.92
C GLY A 43 0.61 -2.05 -5.78
N LEU A 44 1.40 -2.93 -5.17
CA LEU A 44 1.12 -4.37 -5.14
C LEU A 44 0.98 -4.94 -3.73
N LEU A 45 1.85 -4.63 -2.78
CA LEU A 45 1.85 -5.34 -1.49
C LEU A 45 0.80 -4.77 -0.51
N VAL A 46 0.86 -3.48 -0.23
CA VAL A 46 0.01 -2.84 0.78
C VAL A 46 -1.23 -2.24 0.14
N CYS A 47 -1.09 -1.63 -1.04
CA CYS A 47 -2.16 -1.10 -1.90
C CYS A 47 -3.38 -0.60 -1.13
N GLY A 48 -3.15 0.36 -0.23
CA GLY A 48 -4.13 0.78 0.78
C GLY A 48 -5.22 1.73 0.27
N HIS A 49 -5.00 2.35 -0.90
CA HIS A 49 -5.78 3.50 -1.35
C HIS A 49 -6.29 3.32 -2.77
N LYS A 50 -7.56 3.70 -3.04
CA LYS A 50 -8.15 3.64 -4.39
C LYS A 50 -7.35 4.45 -5.43
N LEU A 51 -6.68 5.50 -4.97
CA LEU A 51 -5.88 6.39 -5.80
C LEU A 51 -4.41 5.95 -5.93
N LEU A 52 -4.02 4.86 -5.26
CA LEU A 52 -2.63 4.38 -5.25
C LEU A 52 -1.63 5.49 -4.91
N ARG A 53 -1.94 6.31 -3.91
CA ARG A 53 -1.03 7.35 -3.42
C ARG A 53 0.19 6.70 -2.81
N VAL A 54 1.36 7.27 -3.09
CA VAL A 54 2.61 6.87 -2.46
C VAL A 54 2.58 7.26 -0.99
N THR A 55 3.04 6.37 -0.13
CA THR A 55 3.05 6.57 1.32
C THR A 55 4.34 7.28 1.75
N PRO A 56 4.31 8.50 2.31
CA PRO A 56 5.53 9.24 2.69
C PRO A 56 6.46 8.46 3.62
N ALA A 57 5.92 7.75 4.61
CA ALA A 57 6.70 6.93 5.53
C ALA A 57 7.49 5.81 4.82
N TYR A 58 6.95 5.22 3.74
CA TYR A 58 7.67 4.20 2.98
C TYR A 58 8.79 4.82 2.15
N VAL A 59 8.60 6.05 1.66
CA VAL A 59 9.64 6.80 0.95
C VAL A 59 10.79 7.19 1.87
N GLU A 60 10.50 7.60 3.12
CA GLU A 60 11.53 7.85 4.13
C GLU A 60 12.39 6.61 4.40
N MET A 61 11.78 5.42 4.44
CA MET A 61 12.53 4.17 4.65
C MET A 61 13.54 3.85 3.53
N LEU A 62 13.42 4.46 2.35
CA LEU A 62 14.37 4.26 1.24
C LEU A 62 15.74 4.93 1.49
N GLU A 63 15.86 5.77 2.53
CA GLU A 63 17.17 6.29 2.98
C GLU A 63 18.15 5.16 3.31
N ASP A 64 17.63 4.03 3.80
CA ASP A 64 18.38 2.78 3.90
C ASP A 64 17.61 1.64 3.23
N THR A 65 17.93 1.41 1.95
CA THR A 65 17.37 0.31 1.15
C THR A 65 17.55 -1.07 1.78
N ARG A 66 18.60 -1.29 2.59
CA ARG A 66 18.81 -2.57 3.27
C ARG A 66 17.80 -2.78 4.37
N SER A 67 17.53 -1.75 5.16
CA SER A 67 16.47 -1.76 6.18
C SER A 67 15.09 -1.87 5.53
N PHE A 68 14.85 -1.16 4.42
CA PHE A 68 13.62 -1.29 3.63
C PHE A 68 13.35 -2.73 3.20
N LEU A 69 14.35 -3.43 2.66
CA LEU A 69 14.20 -4.83 2.21
C LEU A 69 13.98 -5.83 3.36
N GLN A 70 14.48 -5.52 4.56
CA GLN A 70 14.27 -6.35 5.76
C GLN A 70 12.96 -6.03 6.48
N TYR A 71 12.31 -4.92 6.13
CA TYR A 71 11.04 -4.55 6.71
C TYR A 71 10.00 -5.64 6.42
N PRO A 72 9.15 -6.00 7.40
CA PRO A 72 8.23 -7.12 7.26
C PRO A 72 7.00 -6.76 6.40
N TRP A 73 7.21 -6.46 5.12
CA TRP A 73 6.16 -6.05 4.17
C TRP A 73 4.98 -7.01 4.12
N GLY A 74 5.22 -8.32 4.30
CA GLY A 74 4.14 -9.31 4.40
C GLY A 74 3.23 -9.09 5.60
N ARG A 75 3.80 -8.73 6.77
CA ARG A 75 3.01 -8.37 7.96
C ARG A 75 2.26 -7.05 7.74
N GLU A 76 2.91 -6.07 7.14
CA GLU A 76 2.30 -4.76 6.83
C GLU A 76 1.09 -4.92 5.88
N ALA A 77 1.28 -5.65 4.78
CA ALA A 77 0.23 -6.00 3.84
C ALA A 77 -0.91 -6.79 4.49
N PHE A 78 -0.58 -7.74 5.38
CA PHE A 78 -1.56 -8.52 6.13
C PHE A 78 -2.39 -7.63 7.06
N VAL A 79 -1.76 -6.75 7.84
CA VAL A 79 -2.44 -5.84 8.76
C VAL A 79 -3.31 -4.83 8.00
N SER A 80 -2.80 -4.28 6.89
CA SER A 80 -3.55 -3.39 6.00
C SER A 80 -4.77 -4.07 5.37
N THR A 81 -4.64 -5.34 5.00
CA THR A 81 -5.77 -6.15 4.52
C THR A 81 -6.78 -6.40 5.64
N LEU A 82 -6.30 -6.81 6.82
CA LEU A 82 -7.16 -7.12 7.97
C LEU A 82 -7.96 -5.90 8.42
N SER A 83 -7.36 -4.70 8.46
CA SER A 83 -8.04 -3.47 8.87
C SER A 83 -9.20 -3.11 7.92
N ARG A 84 -9.07 -3.40 6.62
CA ARG A 84 -10.14 -3.19 5.61
C ARG A 84 -11.28 -4.20 5.77
N LEU A 85 -10.95 -5.45 6.08
CA LEU A 85 -11.94 -6.50 6.27
C LEU A 85 -12.64 -6.41 7.62
N THR A 86 -11.96 -5.85 8.63
CA THR A 86 -12.50 -5.72 9.98
C THR A 86 -13.52 -4.59 10.04
N PRO A 87 -14.78 -4.86 10.44
CA PRO A 87 -15.78 -3.83 10.68
C PRO A 87 -15.39 -2.99 11.92
N PRO A 88 -15.90 -1.76 12.05
CA PRO A 88 -15.73 -0.97 13.27
C PRO A 88 -16.17 -1.76 14.51
N GLN A 89 -15.41 -1.66 15.60
CA GLN A 89 -15.78 -2.24 16.88
C GLN A 89 -17.16 -1.70 17.29
N PRO A 90 -18.14 -2.57 17.59
CA PRO A 90 -19.45 -2.12 18.00
C PRO A 90 -19.36 -1.47 19.39
N SER A 91 -19.98 -0.31 19.55
CA SER A 91 -20.05 0.41 20.84
C SER A 91 -20.85 -0.34 21.92
N ASP A 92 -21.68 -1.29 21.49
CA ASP A 92 -22.57 -2.09 22.31
C ASP A 92 -22.27 -3.57 22.05
N PRO A 93 -21.91 -4.37 23.09
CA PRO A 93 -21.60 -5.79 22.96
C PRO A 93 -22.71 -6.60 22.28
N SER A 94 -23.98 -6.20 22.43
CA SER A 94 -25.12 -6.88 21.80
C SER A 94 -25.09 -6.82 20.26
N LYS A 95 -24.32 -5.90 19.68
CA LYS A 95 -24.17 -5.73 18.22
C LYS A 95 -23.00 -6.52 17.63
N MET A 96 -22.32 -7.34 18.43
CA MET A 96 -21.18 -8.15 17.99
C MET A 96 -21.54 -9.08 16.83
N ASP A 97 -22.67 -9.78 16.90
CA ASP A 97 -23.09 -10.70 15.83
C ASP A 97 -23.32 -9.99 14.50
N LYS A 98 -23.86 -8.76 14.54
CA LYS A 98 -24.03 -7.92 13.35
C LYS A 98 -22.67 -7.50 12.78
N SER A 99 -21.71 -7.16 13.65
CA SER A 99 -20.34 -6.84 13.25
C SER A 99 -19.68 -8.04 12.56
N LEU A 100 -19.72 -9.23 13.18
CA LEU A 100 -19.20 -10.47 12.60
C LEU A 100 -19.87 -10.82 11.26
N SER A 101 -21.17 -10.54 11.12
CA SER A 101 -21.89 -10.73 9.85
C SER A 101 -21.37 -9.83 8.74
N VAL A 102 -21.05 -8.56 9.04
CA VAL A 102 -20.42 -7.63 8.09
C VAL A 102 -19.02 -8.11 7.70
N MET A 103 -18.22 -8.57 8.67
CA MET A 103 -16.90 -9.13 8.40
C MET A 103 -16.98 -10.34 7.45
N ARG A 104 -17.89 -11.29 7.73
CA ARG A 104 -18.15 -12.46 6.88
C ARG A 104 -18.58 -12.05 5.47
N LEU A 105 -19.40 -11.01 5.34
CA LEU A 105 -19.81 -10.50 4.03
C LEU A 105 -18.61 -9.94 3.25
N ARG A 106 -17.76 -9.12 3.88
CA ARG A 106 -16.54 -8.57 3.27
C ARG A 106 -15.57 -9.68 2.84
N LEU A 107 -15.40 -10.70 3.66
CA LEU A 107 -14.56 -11.87 3.32
C LEU A 107 -15.08 -12.68 2.13
N LYS A 108 -16.40 -12.66 1.88
CA LYS A 108 -17.03 -13.34 0.74
C LYS A 108 -17.07 -12.49 -0.53
N GLN A 109 -16.77 -11.20 -0.45
CA GLN A 109 -16.82 -10.31 -1.61
C GLN A 109 -15.71 -10.68 -2.59
N GLN A 110 -16.13 -11.08 -3.80
CA GLN A 110 -15.22 -11.36 -4.92
C GLN A 110 -14.66 -10.09 -5.56
N SER A 111 -15.18 -8.93 -5.18
CA SER A 111 -14.83 -7.62 -5.73
C SER A 111 -14.18 -6.67 -4.72
N THR A 112 -14.03 -7.06 -3.45
CA THR A 112 -13.03 -6.42 -2.60
C THR A 112 -11.68 -6.83 -3.13
N ALA A 113 -11.24 -6.10 -4.16
CA ALA A 113 -9.85 -5.98 -4.49
C ALA A 113 -9.17 -5.48 -3.22
N CYS A 114 -8.70 -6.43 -2.40
CA CYS A 114 -7.47 -6.21 -1.67
C CYS A 114 -6.44 -6.18 -2.79
N TYR A 115 -6.33 -5.04 -3.47
CA TYR A 115 -5.48 -4.83 -4.63
C TYR A 115 -4.09 -5.36 -4.24
N GLY A 116 -3.68 -6.53 -4.73
CA GLY A 116 -2.45 -7.20 -4.25
C GLY A 116 -2.55 -8.63 -3.74
N PHE A 117 -3.70 -9.07 -3.22
CA PHE A 117 -3.96 -10.48 -2.92
C PHE A 117 -4.92 -11.05 -3.95
N PRO A 118 -4.49 -11.98 -4.83
CA PRO A 118 -5.43 -12.69 -5.66
C PRO A 118 -6.38 -13.46 -4.74
N LEU A 119 -7.68 -13.23 -4.93
CA LEU A 119 -8.69 -14.14 -4.40
C LEU A 119 -8.36 -15.52 -4.98
N ALA A 120 -8.28 -16.53 -4.12
CA ALA A 120 -8.15 -17.90 -4.57
C ALA A 120 -9.26 -18.17 -5.61
N LEU A 121 -8.85 -18.51 -6.84
CA LEU A 121 -9.72 -18.99 -7.91
C LEU A 121 -10.37 -20.31 -7.50
#